data_AF-A0A959GN62-F1
#
_entry.id   AF-A0A959GN62-F1
#
_cell.length_a   1.000
_cell.length_b   1.000
_cell.length_c   1.000
_cell.angle_alpha   90.00
_cell.angle_beta   90.00
_cell.angle_gamma   90.00
#
_symmetry.space_group_name_H-M   'P 1'
#
loop_
_entity.id
_entity.type
_entity.pdbx_description
1 polymer ?
#
loop_
_entity_poly.entity_id
_entity_poly.type
_entity_poly.pdbx_seq_one_letter_code
_entity_poly.pdbx_strand_id
1 'polypeptide(L)'
;MNTNLRRISIFAGLVILLGSFAAARFLSQQKEPPARQAPVAQARLVDTMHVRNAAIPTMLEIQGELAAFDKIDLFAEVSGLLEANARPFKVGNYFPKGSVLIRIDAEEARLA
;
A
#
# COMPACT_ATOMS: atom_id res chain seq x y z
N MET A 1 52.24 95.43 -12.29
CA MET A 1 51.90 94.20 -11.53
C MET A 1 50.43 93.91 -11.75
N ASN A 2 50.13 92.91 -12.58
CA ASN A 2 48.88 92.87 -13.35
C ASN A 2 47.81 92.17 -12.53
N THR A 3 46.99 92.94 -11.83
CA THR A 3 45.92 92.50 -10.90
C THR A 3 44.90 91.56 -11.53
N ASN A 4 44.76 91.56 -12.86
CA ASN A 4 43.87 90.67 -13.60
C ASN A 4 44.32 89.20 -13.57
N LEU A 5 45.63 88.93 -13.59
CA LEU A 5 46.14 87.55 -13.57
C LEU A 5 45.89 86.87 -12.22
N ARG A 6 45.97 87.63 -11.11
CA ARG A 6 45.64 87.16 -9.75
C ARG A 6 44.15 86.89 -9.57
N ARG A 7 43.27 87.67 -10.22
CA ARG A 7 41.82 87.45 -10.18
C ARG A 7 41.42 86.19 -10.94
N ILE A 8 42.05 85.92 -12.08
CA ILE A 8 41.81 84.70 -12.87
C ILE A 8 42.22 83.44 -12.10
N SER A 9 43.38 83.45 -11.44
CA SER A 9 43.81 82.28 -10.65
C SER A 9 42.88 82.00 -9.46
N ILE A 10 42.38 83.04 -8.80
CA ILE A 10 41.42 82.90 -7.68
C ILE A 10 40.08 82.37 -8.19
N PHE A 11 39.59 82.88 -9.33
CA PHE A 11 38.34 82.43 -9.91
C PHE A 11 38.42 80.98 -10.42
N ALA A 12 39.52 80.61 -11.07
CA ALA A 12 39.78 79.23 -11.49
C ALA A 12 39.81 78.26 -10.30
N GLY A 13 40.47 78.66 -9.20
CA GLY A 13 40.46 77.87 -7.96
C GLY A 13 39.05 77.69 -7.39
N LEU A 14 38.24 78.75 -7.36
CA LEU A 14 36.88 78.70 -6.86
C LEU A 14 35.98 77.75 -7.69
N VAL A 15 36.11 77.79 -9.01
CA VAL A 15 35.35 76.91 -9.92
C VAL A 15 35.73 75.44 -9.71
N ILE A 16 37.02 75.12 -9.57
CA ILE A 16 37.48 73.75 -9.33
C ILE A 16 36.97 73.21 -7.98
N LEU A 17 36.96 74.05 -6.95
CA LEU A 17 36.51 73.66 -5.61
C LEU A 17 35.00 73.37 -5.58
N LEU A 18 34.21 74.24 -6.23
CA LEU A 18 32.76 74.05 -6.38
C LEU A 18 32.44 72.80 -7.23
N GLY A 19 33.14 72.61 -8.35
CA GLY A 19 32.97 71.44 -9.21
C GLY A 19 33.31 70.13 -8.50
N SER A 20 34.40 70.10 -7.73
CA SER A 20 34.82 68.91 -6.98
C SER A 20 33.83 68.55 -5.88
N PHE A 21 33.29 69.55 -5.17
CA PHE A 21 32.30 69.32 -4.12
C PHE A 21 30.98 68.79 -4.69
N ALA A 22 30.53 69.33 -5.82
CA ALA A 22 29.34 68.85 -6.51
C ALA A 22 29.50 67.39 -7.00
N ALA A 23 30.64 67.07 -7.60
CA ALA A 23 30.95 65.71 -8.06
C ALA A 23 30.99 64.69 -6.91
N ALA A 24 31.63 65.04 -5.79
CA ALA A 24 31.70 64.17 -4.61
C ALA A 24 30.31 63.89 -4.01
N ARG A 25 29.44 64.90 -3.96
CA ARG A 25 28.07 64.74 -3.46
C ARG A 25 27.21 63.90 -4.39
N PHE A 26 27.37 64.05 -5.71
CA PHE A 26 26.64 63.25 -6.68
C PHE A 26 27.03 61.77 -6.59
N LEU A 27 28.33 61.48 -6.46
CA LEU A 27 28.82 60.10 -6.41
C LEU A 27 28.48 59.40 -5.09
N SER A 28 28.41 60.14 -3.97
CA SER A 28 28.02 59.57 -2.68
C SER A 28 26.53 59.24 -2.59
N GLN A 29 25.67 59.98 -3.31
CA GLN A 29 24.23 59.73 -3.36
C GLN A 29 23.84 58.54 -4.24
N GLN A 30 24.70 58.09 -5.15
CA GLN A 30 24.44 56.93 -6.01
C GLN A 30 24.72 55.58 -5.35
N LYS A 31 25.28 55.56 -4.14
CA LYS A 31 25.64 54.31 -3.49
C LYS A 31 24.47 53.77 -2.69
N GLU A 32 23.65 52.93 -3.33
CA GLU A 32 22.67 52.12 -2.59
C GLU A 32 23.39 51.13 -1.68
N PRO A 33 23.01 51.01 -0.39
CA PRO A 33 23.60 50.03 0.50
C PRO A 33 23.29 48.62 -0.03
N PRO A 34 24.27 47.68 -0.03
CA PRO A 34 24.05 46.35 -0.54
C PRO A 34 22.92 45.67 0.23
N ALA A 35 21.93 45.14 -0.50
CA ALA A 35 20.80 44.45 0.08
C ALA A 35 21.29 43.24 0.90
N ARG A 36 21.10 43.30 2.23
CA ARG A 36 21.40 42.18 3.12
C ARG A 36 20.40 41.06 2.85
N GLN A 37 20.85 40.01 2.20
CA GLN A 37 20.05 38.80 2.03
C GLN A 37 19.92 38.13 3.40
N ALA A 38 18.69 37.88 3.84
CA ALA A 38 18.43 37.14 5.06
C ALA A 38 18.95 35.70 4.92
N PRO A 39 19.55 35.10 5.98
CA PRO A 39 19.98 33.72 5.93
C PRO A 39 18.76 32.81 5.74
N VAL A 40 18.73 32.10 4.60
CA VAL A 40 17.71 31.08 4.34
C VAL A 40 17.97 29.93 5.29
N ALA A 41 17.01 29.63 6.17
CA ALA A 41 17.10 28.50 7.07
C ALA A 41 17.10 27.21 6.22
N GLN A 42 18.24 26.54 6.15
CA GLN A 42 18.37 25.26 5.46
C GLN A 42 17.69 24.18 6.31
N ALA A 43 16.43 23.88 6.00
CA ALA A 43 15.76 22.73 6.58
C ALA A 43 16.43 21.45 6.02
N ARG A 44 16.91 20.59 6.93
CA ARG A 44 17.50 19.30 6.57
C ARG A 44 16.37 18.39 6.06
N LEU A 45 16.42 18.03 4.79
CA LEU A 45 15.51 17.05 4.20
C LEU A 45 15.76 15.69 4.85
N VAL A 46 14.68 15.05 5.28
CA VAL A 46 14.68 13.69 5.82
C VAL A 46 13.76 12.83 4.96
N ASP A 47 14.15 11.58 4.77
CA ASP A 47 13.34 10.64 4.00
C ASP A 47 12.19 10.12 4.86
N THR A 48 10.99 10.07 4.26
CA THR A 48 9.79 9.59 4.96
C THR A 48 8.98 8.69 4.05
N MET A 49 8.41 7.64 4.63
CA MET A 49 7.52 6.73 3.93
C MET A 49 6.10 6.89 4.46
N HIS A 50 5.14 7.08 3.55
CA HIS A 50 3.73 7.11 3.90
C HIS A 50 3.22 5.68 4.15
N VAL A 51 2.82 5.40 5.39
CA VAL A 51 2.17 4.14 5.75
C VAL A 51 0.72 4.17 5.29
N ARG A 52 0.30 3.13 4.56
CA ARG A 52 -1.12 2.88 4.22
C ARG A 52 -1.57 1.62 4.95
N ASN A 53 -2.51 1.77 5.88
CA ASN A 53 -3.08 0.64 6.60
C ASN A 53 -4.02 -0.13 5.66
N ALA A 54 -3.84 -1.44 5.59
CA ALA A 54 -4.73 -2.34 4.89
C ALA A 54 -5.06 -3.53 5.80
N ALA A 55 -6.28 -4.04 5.68
CA ALA A 55 -6.64 -5.31 6.30
C ALA A 55 -6.07 -6.45 5.44
N ILE A 56 -5.10 -7.18 5.97
CA ILE A 56 -4.49 -8.32 5.29
C ILE A 56 -5.28 -9.58 5.70
N PRO A 57 -6.02 -10.24 4.79
CA PRO A 57 -6.70 -11.48 5.13
C PRO A 57 -5.68 -12.60 5.27
N THR A 58 -5.68 -13.27 6.43
CA THR A 58 -4.88 -14.48 6.67
C THR A 58 -5.74 -15.70 6.36
N MET A 59 -5.40 -16.44 5.31
CA MET A 59 -6.00 -17.74 5.03
C MET A 59 -5.16 -18.82 5.72
N LEU A 60 -5.80 -19.65 6.55
CA LEU A 60 -5.19 -20.81 7.16
C LEU A 60 -5.72 -22.06 6.47
N GLU A 61 -4.84 -22.79 5.79
CA GLU A 61 -5.18 -24.08 5.21
C GLU A 61 -5.18 -25.14 6.31
N ILE A 62 -6.35 -25.76 6.52
CA ILE A 62 -6.52 -26.85 7.48
C ILE A 62 -6.60 -28.15 6.69
N GLN A 63 -5.84 -29.14 7.12
CA GLN A 63 -5.87 -30.50 6.59
C GLN A 63 -6.65 -31.39 7.55
N GLY A 64 -7.50 -32.26 7.01
CA GLY A 64 -8.32 -33.18 7.79
C GLY A 64 -8.71 -34.41 6.97
N GLU A 65 -9.17 -35.44 7.65
CA GLU A 65 -9.69 -36.64 7.02
C GLU A 65 -11.13 -36.41 6.54
N LEU A 66 -11.47 -36.94 5.37
CA LEU A 66 -12.83 -36.91 4.84
C LEU A 66 -13.62 -38.11 5.36
N ALA A 67 -14.77 -37.84 5.97
CA ALA A 67 -15.75 -38.86 6.33
C ALA A 67 -16.98 -38.75 5.43
N ALA A 68 -17.68 -39.87 5.23
CA ALA A 68 -18.97 -39.86 4.55
C ALA A 68 -19.98 -39.01 5.32
N PHE A 69 -20.73 -38.16 4.62
CA PHE A 69 -21.75 -37.30 5.22
C PHE A 69 -22.88 -38.14 5.84
N ASP A 70 -23.43 -39.08 5.06
CA ASP A 70 -24.45 -40.02 5.50
C ASP A 70 -23.86 -41.43 5.59
N LYS A 71 -23.50 -41.85 6.80
CA LYS A 71 -23.09 -43.22 7.08
C LYS A 71 -24.22 -43.93 7.82
N ILE A 72 -24.69 -45.03 7.24
CA ILE A 72 -25.69 -45.90 7.85
C ILE A 72 -25.17 -47.32 7.96
N ASP A 73 -25.51 -47.98 9.07
CA ASP A 73 -25.30 -49.41 9.22
C ASP A 73 -26.57 -50.14 8.80
N LEU A 74 -26.41 -51.20 8.01
CA LEU A 74 -27.53 -51.96 7.46
C LEU A 74 -27.66 -53.28 8.21
N PHE A 75 -28.89 -53.60 8.62
CA PHE A 75 -29.23 -54.84 9.30
C PHE A 75 -30.39 -55.51 8.57
N ALA A 76 -30.42 -56.84 8.60
CA ALA A 76 -31.57 -57.59 8.10
C ALA A 76 -32.69 -57.56 9.14
N GLU A 77 -33.92 -57.29 8.71
CA GLU A 77 -35.10 -57.34 9.58
C GLU A 77 -35.52 -58.78 9.91
N VAL A 78 -35.16 -59.73 9.03
CA VAL A 78 -35.53 -61.15 9.14
C VAL A 78 -34.30 -62.04 9.04
N SER A 79 -34.36 -63.16 9.75
CA SER A 79 -33.40 -64.26 9.63
C SER A 79 -33.80 -65.18 8.48
N GLY A 80 -32.83 -65.70 7.74
CA GLY A 80 -33.08 -66.65 6.66
C GLY A 80 -31.89 -66.87 5.73
N LEU A 81 -32.13 -67.61 4.65
CA LEU A 81 -31.10 -67.93 3.65
C LEU A 81 -30.95 -66.80 2.63
N LEU A 82 -29.70 -66.41 2.33
CA LEU A 82 -29.43 -65.41 1.30
C LEU A 82 -29.65 -66.00 -0.10
N GLU A 83 -30.51 -65.36 -0.88
CA GLU A 83 -30.77 -65.70 -2.27
C GLU A 83 -29.79 -65.01 -3.22
N ALA A 84 -29.56 -65.62 -4.39
CA ALA A 84 -28.74 -65.02 -5.44
C ALA A 84 -29.37 -63.71 -5.95
N ASN A 85 -28.59 -62.65 -6.05
CA ASN A 85 -29.00 -61.37 -6.63
C ASN A 85 -28.21 -61.05 -7.88
N ALA A 86 -28.81 -60.25 -8.77
CA ALA A 86 -28.18 -59.83 -10.02
C ALA A 86 -26.89 -59.01 -9.80
N ARG A 87 -26.77 -58.35 -8.64
CA ARG A 87 -25.58 -57.57 -8.25
C ARG A 87 -25.03 -58.10 -6.92
N PRO A 88 -23.72 -58.40 -6.84
CA PRO A 88 -23.12 -58.85 -5.58
C PRO A 88 -23.07 -57.69 -4.58
N PHE A 89 -23.57 -57.92 -3.36
CA PHE A 89 -23.43 -56.98 -2.26
C PHE A 89 -21.99 -57.05 -1.72
N LYS A 90 -21.12 -56.19 -2.27
CA LYS A 90 -19.70 -56.07 -1.93
C LYS A 90 -19.33 -54.61 -1.79
N VAL A 91 -18.32 -54.35 -0.97
CA VAL A 91 -17.73 -53.01 -0.80
C VAL A 91 -17.28 -52.47 -2.16
N GLY A 92 -17.61 -51.21 -2.45
CA GLY A 92 -17.28 -50.54 -3.71
C GLY A 92 -18.37 -50.58 -4.78
N ASN A 93 -19.45 -51.34 -4.58
CA ASN A 93 -20.59 -51.34 -5.52
C ASN A 93 -21.59 -50.23 -5.20
N TYR A 94 -22.03 -49.51 -6.23
CA TYR A 94 -23.06 -48.48 -6.13
C TYR A 94 -24.46 -49.08 -6.26
N PHE A 95 -25.37 -48.64 -5.39
CA PHE A 95 -26.77 -49.02 -5.36
C PHE A 95 -27.66 -47.77 -5.37
N PRO A 96 -28.49 -47.56 -6.40
CA PRO A 96 -29.43 -46.44 -6.41
C PRO A 96 -30.53 -46.67 -5.38
N LYS A 97 -31.18 -45.57 -4.96
CA LYS A 97 -32.32 -45.61 -4.03
C LYS A 97 -33.41 -46.56 -4.56
N GLY A 98 -33.86 -47.48 -3.71
CA GLY A 98 -34.89 -48.48 -4.05
C GLY A 98 -34.37 -49.73 -4.76
N SER A 99 -33.07 -49.84 -5.00
CA SER A 99 -32.48 -51.10 -5.50
C SER A 99 -32.39 -52.17 -4.41
N VAL A 100 -32.56 -53.42 -4.81
CA VAL A 100 -32.41 -54.57 -3.91
C VAL A 100 -30.92 -54.78 -3.62
N LEU A 101 -30.55 -54.70 -2.34
CA LEU A 101 -29.19 -54.93 -1.86
C LEU A 101 -28.92 -56.43 -1.67
N ILE A 102 -29.77 -57.07 -0.87
CA ILE A 102 -29.75 -58.50 -0.54
C ILE A 102 -31.21 -58.98 -0.57
N ARG A 103 -31.40 -60.25 -0.91
CA ARG A 103 -32.68 -60.93 -0.91
C ARG A 103 -32.55 -62.13 0.01
N ILE A 104 -33.48 -62.28 0.93
CA ILE A 104 -33.44 -63.28 2.00
C ILE A 104 -34.75 -64.05 1.93
N ASP A 105 -34.66 -65.38 1.93
CA ASP A 105 -35.82 -66.25 2.09
C ASP A 105 -36.27 -66.20 3.56
N ALA A 106 -37.47 -65.68 3.79
CA ALA A 106 -38.03 -65.42 5.11
C ALA A 106 -38.98 -66.52 5.61
N GLU A 107 -39.06 -67.69 4.94
CA GLU A 107 -39.97 -68.76 5.35
C GLU A 107 -39.71 -69.23 6.80
N GLU A 108 -38.45 -69.33 7.23
CA GLU A 108 -38.11 -69.67 8.61
C GLU A 108 -38.64 -68.63 9.62
N ALA A 109 -38.46 -67.34 9.31
CA ALA A 109 -38.91 -66.26 10.18
C ALA A 109 -40.45 -66.14 10.25
N ARG A 110 -41.17 -66.59 9.21
CA ARG A 110 -42.64 -66.58 9.16
C ARG A 110 -43.29 -67.72 9.94
N LEU A 111 -42.59 -68.86 10.04
CA LEU A 111 -43.08 -70.08 10.70
C LEU A 111 -42.75 -70.14 12.20
N ALA A 112 -41.91 -69.24 12.69
CA ALA A 112 -41.57 -69.05 14.11
C ALA A 112 -42.60 -68.16 14.82
#